data_AF-A8NK45-F1
#
_entry.id   AF-A8NK45-F1
#
_cell.length_a   1.000
_cell.length_b   1.000
_cell.length_c   1.000
_cell.angle_alpha   90.00
_cell.angle_beta   90.00
_cell.angle_gamma   90.00
#
_symmetry.space_group_name_H-M   'P 1'
#
loop_
_entity.id
_entity.type
_entity.pdbx_description
1 polymer ?
#
loop_
_entity_poly.entity_id
_entity_poly.type
_entity_poly.pdbx_seq_one_letter_code
_entity_poly.pdbx_strand_id
1 'polypeptide(L)'
;MGLRVRWGLVGVGLSVLNLKRAYFCYRWIADWLPSRPPLLSSTFHVHRSNASPSSFVSSLNKARDLARKGKPKEALPHLLKALDDRNNLDAMVEMAFLCPTVEQTIKMLERAELRGRLMLKERFGPKCFDDDGGQVGNFWDILETRPYMRVLQAQEKVYWETGRYSKSTAVQEELLRLRPGDNLSIRKSLGTALIRNKRYADALSFAQQWIAPDRKRTPPRGGTIYSPPNPKPYTPEEEKGLGQYKKCFCDLMHTAALASFKLYGDCEQSRQYLRVAAASNPHILVKILGKKTRPETVNHNPRAPNGPEDAHDYLWYGQDLWMKPDVWNWVNSREDVKEIILRTCNHVGCSARETEVAQFKRCSACRLVVYCGQECQKEDWKRHKPECKQHLKLKSTIKNWNNGRPVAADAPMLLSPEWNADGLVVSVPARRPG
;
A
#
# COMPACT_ATOMS: atom_id res chain seq x y z
N MET A 1 -15.17 42.93 0.00
CA MET A 1 -14.24 41.95 0.62
C MET A 1 -15.04 40.72 1.03
N GLY A 2 -14.98 39.64 0.25
CA GLY A 2 -15.71 38.41 0.54
C GLY A 2 -15.06 37.24 -0.19
N LEU A 3 -14.24 36.47 0.53
CA LEU A 3 -13.62 35.25 -0.01
C LEU A 3 -14.60 34.08 0.15
N ARG A 4 -15.25 33.70 -0.95
CA ARG A 4 -15.89 32.39 -1.13
C ARG A 4 -14.82 31.31 -1.24
N VAL A 5 -14.74 30.42 -0.25
CA VAL A 5 -13.95 29.19 -0.33
C VAL A 5 -14.76 28.10 -1.04
N ARG A 6 -14.17 27.52 -2.10
CA ARG A 6 -14.78 26.54 -3.00
C ARG A 6 -14.65 25.13 -2.40
N TRP A 7 -15.78 24.43 -2.28
CA TRP A 7 -15.89 23.05 -1.80
C TRP A 7 -15.43 22.06 -2.88
N GLY A 8 -14.52 21.15 -2.53
CA GLY A 8 -14.03 20.09 -3.41
C GLY A 8 -14.18 18.72 -2.75
N LEU A 9 -15.07 17.88 -3.33
CA LEU A 9 -15.34 16.49 -2.97
C LEU A 9 -14.07 15.63 -2.98
N VAL A 10 -13.69 15.10 -1.81
CA VAL A 10 -12.58 14.17 -1.61
C VAL A 10 -13.15 12.75 -1.47
N GLY A 11 -12.63 11.83 -2.28
CA GLY A 11 -12.96 10.41 -2.25
C GLY A 11 -12.66 9.81 -0.87
N VAL A 12 -13.63 9.05 -0.35
CA VAL A 12 -13.58 8.49 0.98
C VAL A 12 -12.70 7.24 0.95
N GLY A 13 -11.39 7.46 1.08
CA GLY A 13 -10.50 6.51 1.73
C GLY A 13 -10.57 6.79 3.23
N LEU A 14 -11.14 5.86 4.00
CA LEU A 14 -11.01 5.89 5.46
C LEU A 14 -9.54 5.68 5.80
N SER A 15 -8.78 6.78 5.91
CA SER A 15 -7.62 6.82 6.78
C SER A 15 -8.14 6.99 8.21
N VAL A 16 -7.47 6.36 9.17
CA VAL A 16 -7.75 6.53 10.61
C VAL A 16 -7.63 8.01 10.99
N LEU A 17 -6.80 8.78 10.29
CA LEU A 17 -6.68 10.24 10.47
C LEU A 17 -7.88 11.07 9.97
N ASN A 18 -8.75 10.52 9.12
CA ASN A 18 -10.03 11.15 8.75
C ASN A 18 -11.12 11.00 9.84
N LEU A 19 -10.83 10.35 10.98
CA LEU A 19 -11.74 10.28 12.14
C LEU A 19 -12.09 11.66 12.73
N LYS A 20 -11.29 12.71 12.47
CA LYS A 20 -11.64 14.08 12.87
C LYS A 20 -12.90 14.64 12.16
N ARG A 21 -13.29 14.09 11.00
CA ARG A 21 -14.53 14.50 10.30
C ARG A 21 -15.79 13.80 10.79
N ALA A 22 -15.66 12.78 11.63
CA ALA A 22 -16.78 11.99 12.14
C ALA A 22 -17.13 12.32 13.61
N TYR A 23 -16.56 13.39 14.18
CA TYR A 23 -16.67 13.76 15.59
C TYR A 23 -18.11 14.00 16.10
N PHE A 24 -19.08 14.22 15.22
CA PHE A 24 -20.48 14.47 15.58
C PHE A 24 -21.40 13.23 15.62
N CYS A 25 -20.91 12.02 15.32
CA CYS A 25 -21.77 10.82 15.24
C CYS A 25 -21.77 9.87 16.44
N TYR A 26 -20.92 10.08 17.46
CA TYR A 26 -20.45 8.94 18.27
C TYR A 26 -20.91 8.82 19.72
N ARG A 27 -21.71 9.75 20.23
CA ARG A 27 -22.22 9.63 21.62
C ARG A 27 -23.05 8.33 21.80
N TRP A 28 -23.78 7.91 20.76
CA TRP A 28 -24.67 6.74 20.83
C TRP A 28 -23.98 5.36 20.70
N ILE A 29 -22.87 5.24 19.94
CA ILE A 29 -22.16 3.95 19.80
C ILE A 29 -21.37 3.61 21.07
N ALA A 30 -20.85 4.64 21.76
CA ALA A 30 -20.18 4.48 23.05
C ALA A 30 -21.15 4.00 24.16
N ASP A 31 -22.41 4.41 24.09
CA ASP A 31 -23.47 3.96 25.02
C ASP A 31 -24.01 2.56 24.67
N TRP A 32 -23.85 2.09 23.42
CA TRP A 32 -24.38 0.80 22.94
C TRP A 32 -23.43 -0.39 23.15
N LEU A 33 -22.11 -0.19 23.10
CA LEU A 33 -21.12 -1.25 23.34
C LEU A 33 -21.20 -1.89 24.76
N PRO A 34 -21.49 -1.13 25.83
CA PRO A 34 -21.67 -1.67 27.19
C PRO A 34 -23.04 -2.31 27.44
N SER A 35 -24.07 -1.99 26.65
CA SER A 35 -25.47 -2.40 26.91
C SER A 35 -25.84 -3.80 26.40
N ARG A 36 -24.90 -4.52 25.78
CA ARG A 36 -25.01 -5.97 25.56
C ARG A 36 -24.14 -6.71 26.58
N PRO A 37 -24.53 -7.92 27.00
CA PRO A 37 -23.67 -8.72 27.87
C PRO A 37 -22.27 -8.80 27.24
N PRO A 38 -21.20 -8.87 28.05
CA PRO A 38 -19.87 -9.05 27.52
C PRO A 38 -19.89 -10.16 26.46
N LEU A 39 -19.26 -9.95 25.31
CA LEU A 39 -18.91 -11.02 24.37
C LEU A 39 -17.86 -11.99 25.00
N LEU A 40 -17.90 -12.17 26.33
CA LEU A 40 -16.98 -12.89 27.21
C LEU A 40 -17.66 -14.04 27.96
N SER A 41 -18.96 -14.33 27.78
CA SER A 41 -19.48 -15.62 28.28
C SER A 41 -19.05 -16.74 27.34
N SER A 42 -18.44 -17.79 27.91
CA SER A 42 -18.17 -19.08 27.26
C SER A 42 -19.44 -19.82 26.83
N THR A 43 -20.61 -19.23 27.10
CA THR A 43 -21.94 -19.75 26.79
C THR A 43 -22.79 -18.63 26.17
N PHE A 44 -22.72 -18.46 24.85
CA PHE A 44 -23.72 -17.72 24.08
C PHE A 44 -24.68 -18.72 23.45
N HIS A 45 -25.93 -18.74 23.92
CA HIS A 45 -26.98 -19.60 23.38
C HIS A 45 -27.08 -19.49 21.85
N VAL A 46 -27.27 -20.65 21.23
CA VAL A 46 -27.38 -20.84 19.79
C VAL A 46 -28.75 -20.30 19.33
N HIS A 47 -28.83 -19.02 18.99
CA HIS A 47 -29.83 -18.60 18.01
C HIS A 47 -29.26 -18.87 16.62
N ARG A 48 -29.63 -20.02 16.04
CA ARG A 48 -29.53 -20.24 14.60
C ARG A 48 -30.49 -19.25 13.94
N SER A 49 -29.97 -18.24 13.24
CA SER A 49 -30.81 -17.45 12.35
C SER A 49 -31.19 -18.31 11.14
N ASN A 50 -32.46 -18.32 10.76
CA ASN A 50 -32.97 -19.06 9.60
C ASN A 50 -32.57 -18.44 8.24
N ALA A 51 -31.60 -17.51 8.23
CA ALA A 51 -31.21 -16.78 7.03
C ALA A 51 -30.11 -17.55 6.27
N SER A 52 -30.25 -17.60 4.94
CA SER A 52 -29.26 -18.26 4.07
C SER A 52 -27.90 -17.53 4.10
N PRO A 53 -26.77 -18.24 3.87
CA PRO A 53 -25.45 -17.63 3.71
C PRO A 53 -25.41 -16.47 2.69
N SER A 54 -26.20 -16.58 1.61
CA SER A 54 -26.35 -15.52 0.60
C SER A 54 -26.98 -14.22 1.13
N SER A 55 -27.85 -14.31 2.15
CA SER A 55 -28.49 -13.16 2.80
C SER A 55 -27.47 -12.32 3.58
N PHE A 56 -26.49 -12.95 4.22
CA PHE A 56 -25.44 -12.25 4.98
C PHE A 56 -24.43 -11.55 4.05
N VAL A 57 -24.01 -12.24 2.98
CA VAL A 57 -23.12 -11.66 1.96
C VAL A 57 -23.77 -10.43 1.29
N SER A 58 -25.06 -10.54 0.93
CA SER A 58 -25.83 -9.41 0.38
C SER A 58 -25.91 -8.24 1.36
N SER A 59 -26.12 -8.52 2.64
CA SER A 59 -26.19 -7.48 3.69
C SER A 59 -24.84 -6.78 3.87
N LEU A 60 -23.73 -7.52 3.86
CA LEU A 60 -22.37 -6.95 3.91
C LEU A 60 -22.08 -6.06 2.70
N ASN A 61 -22.44 -6.50 1.49
CA ASN A 61 -22.24 -5.70 0.29
C ASN A 61 -23.05 -4.39 0.33
N LYS A 62 -24.30 -4.46 0.80
CA LYS A 62 -25.13 -3.27 0.98
C LYS A 62 -24.53 -2.30 2.01
N ALA A 63 -24.01 -2.83 3.12
CA ALA A 63 -23.30 -2.02 4.12
C ALA A 63 -22.07 -1.31 3.51
N ARG A 64 -21.25 -2.04 2.75
CA ARG A 64 -20.06 -1.48 2.07
C ARG A 64 -20.43 -0.36 1.12
N ASP A 65 -21.48 -0.52 0.33
CA ASP A 65 -21.94 0.50 -0.60
C ASP A 65 -22.44 1.76 0.11
N LEU A 66 -23.12 1.61 1.25
CA LEU A 66 -23.55 2.73 2.08
C LEU A 66 -22.37 3.43 2.74
N ALA A 67 -21.38 2.68 3.24
CA ALA A 67 -20.14 3.22 3.78
C ALA A 67 -19.36 4.01 2.72
N ARG A 68 -19.21 3.48 1.50
CA ARG A 68 -18.60 4.19 0.35
C ARG A 68 -19.31 5.49 0.01
N LYS A 69 -20.64 5.54 0.16
CA LYS A 69 -21.46 6.74 -0.03
C LYS A 69 -21.41 7.71 1.14
N GLY A 70 -20.59 7.46 2.16
CA GLY A 70 -20.49 8.30 3.35
C GLY A 70 -21.71 8.23 4.27
N LYS A 71 -22.46 7.12 4.25
CA LYS A 71 -23.67 6.89 5.05
C LYS A 71 -23.44 5.79 6.11
N PRO A 72 -22.52 5.98 7.08
CA PRO A 72 -22.18 4.94 8.06
C PRO A 72 -23.35 4.55 8.98
N LYS A 73 -24.26 5.49 9.30
CA LYS A 73 -25.46 5.20 10.10
C LYS A 73 -26.42 4.25 9.38
N GLU A 74 -26.61 4.44 8.08
CA GLU A 74 -27.44 3.55 7.26
C GLU A 74 -26.78 2.20 7.02
N ALA A 75 -25.43 2.14 7.04
CA ALA A 75 -24.69 0.90 6.89
C ALA A 75 -24.80 -0.02 8.13
N LEU A 76 -24.94 0.57 9.32
CA LEU A 76 -24.85 -0.16 10.59
C LEU A 76 -25.88 -1.32 10.72
N PRO A 77 -27.19 -1.15 10.43
CA PRO A 77 -28.14 -2.26 10.50
C PRO A 77 -27.80 -3.41 9.56
N HIS A 78 -27.24 -3.10 8.39
CA HIS A 78 -26.81 -4.10 7.42
C HIS A 78 -25.55 -4.86 7.88
N LEU A 79 -24.63 -4.18 8.57
CA LEU A 79 -23.48 -4.84 9.21
C LEU A 79 -23.88 -5.70 10.38
N LEU A 80 -24.81 -5.24 11.22
CA LEU A 80 -25.32 -6.04 12.34
C LEU A 80 -25.95 -7.34 11.84
N LYS A 81 -26.77 -7.28 10.78
CA LYS A 81 -27.29 -8.47 10.13
C LYS A 81 -26.19 -9.37 9.56
N ALA A 82 -25.14 -8.79 8.96
CA ALA A 82 -24.03 -9.57 8.44
C ALA A 82 -23.19 -10.26 9.54
N LEU A 83 -23.16 -9.69 10.75
CA LEU A 83 -22.50 -10.26 11.94
C LEU A 83 -23.30 -11.37 12.62
N ASP A 84 -24.56 -11.56 12.26
CA ASP A 84 -25.33 -12.74 12.71
C ASP A 84 -24.72 -14.04 12.16
N ASP A 85 -24.05 -13.98 11.01
CA ASP A 85 -23.10 -15.01 10.60
C ASP A 85 -21.83 -14.89 11.45
N ARG A 86 -21.72 -15.81 12.41
CA ARG A 86 -20.61 -15.87 13.37
C ARG A 86 -19.24 -16.01 12.69
N ASN A 87 -19.20 -16.47 11.44
CA ASN A 87 -17.98 -16.74 10.68
C ASN A 87 -17.61 -15.57 9.74
N ASN A 88 -18.38 -14.49 9.73
CA ASN A 88 -18.14 -13.37 8.83
C ASN A 88 -17.10 -12.38 9.38
N LEU A 89 -15.82 -12.76 9.27
CA LEU A 89 -14.69 -11.91 9.68
C LEU A 89 -14.65 -10.57 8.93
N ASP A 90 -15.08 -10.54 7.67
CA ASP A 90 -15.12 -9.32 6.88
C ASP A 90 -16.09 -8.29 7.47
N ALA A 91 -17.25 -8.73 7.96
CA ALA A 91 -18.19 -7.85 8.66
C ALA A 91 -17.58 -7.29 9.97
N MET A 92 -16.74 -8.07 10.67
CA MET A 92 -16.02 -7.57 11.85
C MET A 92 -14.98 -6.51 11.49
N VAL A 93 -14.28 -6.67 10.35
CA VAL A 93 -13.35 -5.66 9.84
C VAL A 93 -14.09 -4.37 9.49
N GLU A 94 -15.19 -4.44 8.74
CA GLU A 94 -16.00 -3.25 8.42
C GLU A 94 -16.52 -2.56 9.70
N MET A 95 -16.98 -3.33 10.68
CA MET A 95 -17.42 -2.80 11.97
C MET A 95 -16.27 -2.09 12.71
N ALA A 96 -15.05 -2.63 12.66
CA ALA A 96 -13.89 -2.01 13.31
C ALA A 96 -13.62 -0.59 12.78
N PHE A 97 -13.82 -0.35 11.48
CA PHE A 97 -13.67 0.97 10.87
C PHE A 97 -14.85 1.92 11.12
N LEU A 98 -15.95 1.42 11.70
CA LEU A 98 -17.03 2.25 12.22
C LEU A 98 -16.87 2.61 13.70
N CYS A 99 -15.90 2.01 14.40
CA CYS A 99 -15.66 2.33 15.80
C CYS A 99 -15.23 3.81 15.98
N PRO A 100 -15.70 4.48 17.05
CA PRO A 100 -15.42 5.89 17.32
C PRO A 100 -13.96 6.20 17.66
N THR A 101 -13.23 5.21 18.19
CA THR A 101 -11.88 5.38 18.70
C THR A 101 -10.95 4.34 18.12
N VAL A 102 -9.68 4.72 17.98
CA VAL A 102 -8.60 3.85 17.53
C VAL A 102 -8.50 2.60 18.41
N GLU A 103 -8.59 2.77 19.73
CA GLU A 103 -8.51 1.68 20.70
C GLU A 103 -9.65 0.68 20.51
N GLN A 104 -10.86 1.14 20.20
CA GLN A 104 -11.99 0.25 19.92
C GLN A 104 -11.84 -0.44 18.57
N THR A 105 -11.34 0.25 17.53
CA THR A 105 -10.97 -0.37 16.25
C THR A 105 -9.96 -1.50 16.45
N ILE A 106 -8.88 -1.24 17.19
CA ILE A 106 -7.85 -2.25 17.48
C ILE A 106 -8.45 -3.45 18.23
N LYS A 107 -9.22 -3.20 19.30
CA LYS A 107 -9.88 -4.28 20.06
C LYS A 107 -10.83 -5.12 19.20
N MET A 108 -11.56 -4.49 18.27
CA MET A 108 -12.44 -5.21 17.34
C MET A 108 -11.63 -6.10 16.39
N LEU A 109 -10.52 -5.59 15.87
CA LEU A 109 -9.64 -6.36 14.98
C LEU A 109 -8.91 -7.50 15.70
N GLU A 110 -8.42 -7.28 16.94
CA GLU A 110 -7.84 -8.34 17.78
C GLU A 110 -8.87 -9.45 18.09
N ARG A 111 -10.15 -9.09 18.30
CA ARG A 111 -11.24 -10.08 18.42
C ARG A 111 -11.52 -10.82 17.12
N ALA A 112 -11.47 -10.13 15.97
CA ALA A 112 -11.63 -10.75 14.67
C ALA A 112 -10.49 -11.73 14.38
N GLU A 113 -9.25 -11.40 14.75
CA GLU A 113 -8.10 -12.28 14.62
C GLU A 113 -8.28 -13.54 15.47
N LEU A 114 -8.61 -13.38 16.76
CA LEU A 114 -8.84 -14.50 17.67
C LEU A 114 -9.93 -15.44 17.13
N ARG A 115 -11.06 -14.87 16.69
CA ARG A 115 -12.16 -15.65 16.10
C ARG A 115 -11.71 -16.37 14.83
N GLY A 116 -11.00 -15.70 13.93
CA GLY A 116 -10.48 -16.33 12.72
C GLY A 116 -9.51 -17.47 13.02
N ARG A 117 -8.63 -17.33 14.02
CA ARG A 117 -7.75 -18.42 14.47
C ARG A 117 -8.54 -19.62 14.99
N LEU A 118 -9.58 -19.40 15.79
CA LEU A 118 -10.42 -20.48 16.31
C LEU A 118 -11.15 -21.22 15.19
N MET A 119 -11.76 -20.48 14.26
CA MET A 119 -12.46 -21.05 13.10
C MET A 119 -11.53 -21.89 12.22
N LEU A 120 -10.31 -21.41 11.96
CA LEU A 120 -9.35 -22.13 11.15
C LEU A 120 -8.81 -23.37 11.86
N LYS A 121 -8.65 -23.33 13.19
CA LYS A 121 -8.29 -24.51 13.99
C LYS A 121 -9.41 -25.56 14.03
N GLU A 122 -10.65 -25.12 14.11
CA GLU A 122 -11.81 -26.03 14.05
C GLU A 122 -11.90 -26.71 12.67
N ARG A 123 -11.65 -25.98 11.59
CA ARG A 123 -11.76 -26.50 10.22
C ARG A 123 -10.58 -27.38 9.81
N PHE A 124 -9.35 -26.97 10.11
CA PHE A 124 -8.12 -27.60 9.61
C PHE A 124 -7.30 -28.32 10.70
N GLY A 125 -7.79 -28.33 11.94
CA GLY A 125 -7.11 -28.91 13.09
C GLY A 125 -6.18 -27.93 13.82
N PRO A 126 -5.71 -28.30 15.03
CA PRO A 126 -4.96 -27.41 15.91
C PRO A 126 -3.61 -26.95 15.33
N LYS A 127 -3.02 -27.76 14.45
CA LYS A 127 -1.72 -27.53 13.81
C LYS A 127 -1.77 -26.63 12.57
N CYS A 128 -2.94 -26.07 12.20
CA CYS A 128 -3.07 -25.35 10.94
C CYS A 128 -2.25 -24.05 10.82
N PHE A 129 -1.72 -23.57 11.95
CA PHE A 129 -0.80 -22.44 12.01
C PHE A 129 0.66 -22.84 12.24
N ASP A 130 0.93 -24.14 12.37
CA ASP A 130 2.28 -24.67 12.57
C ASP A 130 2.95 -24.84 11.19
N ASP A 131 4.26 -24.62 11.14
CA ASP A 131 5.02 -24.69 9.88
C ASP A 131 5.01 -26.10 9.25
N ASP A 132 4.88 -27.15 10.07
CA ASP A 132 4.73 -28.55 9.67
C ASP A 132 3.26 -28.98 9.47
N GLY A 133 2.30 -28.08 9.69
CA GLY A 133 0.86 -28.37 9.64
C GLY A 133 0.27 -28.49 8.23
N GLY A 134 1.01 -28.13 7.19
CA GLY A 134 0.61 -28.24 5.78
C GLY A 134 -0.17 -27.05 5.21
N GLN A 135 -0.84 -26.24 6.05
CA GLN A 135 -1.54 -25.03 5.56
C GLN A 135 -0.61 -23.81 5.48
N VAL A 136 0.30 -23.62 6.45
CA VAL A 136 1.26 -22.51 6.44
C VAL A 136 2.07 -22.53 5.14
N GLY A 137 2.21 -21.37 4.49
CA GLY A 137 2.78 -21.27 3.15
C GLY A 137 1.73 -21.20 2.05
N ASN A 138 0.56 -21.81 2.27
CA ASN A 138 -0.49 -22.04 1.27
C ASN A 138 -1.79 -21.29 1.57
N PHE A 139 -1.81 -20.37 2.56
CA PHE A 139 -3.04 -19.67 2.96
C PHE A 139 -3.71 -18.93 1.78
N TRP A 140 -2.96 -18.40 0.83
CA TRP A 140 -3.56 -17.75 -0.34
C TRP A 140 -4.41 -18.69 -1.20
N ASP A 141 -3.98 -19.94 -1.32
CA ASP A 141 -4.62 -20.93 -2.17
C ASP A 141 -5.80 -21.60 -1.46
N ILE A 142 -5.90 -21.45 -0.14
CA ILE A 142 -7.00 -21.93 0.71
C ILE A 142 -8.00 -20.79 0.92
N LEU A 143 -9.12 -20.83 0.20
CA LEU A 143 -10.15 -19.78 0.18
C LEU A 143 -10.64 -19.39 1.59
N GLU A 144 -10.77 -20.37 2.48
CA GLU A 144 -11.29 -20.20 3.83
C GLU A 144 -10.36 -19.44 4.77
N THR A 145 -9.07 -19.36 4.43
CA THR A 145 -8.10 -18.58 5.22
C THR A 145 -7.98 -17.13 4.78
N ARG A 146 -8.53 -16.77 3.59
CA ARG A 146 -8.45 -15.39 3.06
C ARG A 146 -9.13 -14.34 3.93
N PRO A 147 -10.32 -14.58 4.53
CA PRO A 147 -10.91 -13.63 5.47
C PRO A 147 -10.00 -13.34 6.67
N TYR A 148 -9.29 -14.36 7.17
CA TYR A 148 -8.34 -14.19 8.26
C TYR A 148 -7.14 -13.32 7.85
N MET A 149 -6.56 -13.55 6.66
CA MET A 149 -5.48 -12.68 6.15
C MET A 149 -5.94 -11.23 5.94
N ARG A 150 -7.21 -10.99 5.56
CA ARG A 150 -7.76 -9.62 5.47
C ARG A 150 -7.88 -8.94 6.83
N VAL A 151 -8.19 -9.69 7.89
CA VAL A 151 -8.14 -9.17 9.27
C VAL A 151 -6.72 -8.72 9.61
N LEU A 152 -5.71 -9.57 9.33
CA LEU A 152 -4.31 -9.23 9.57
C LEU A 152 -3.89 -7.98 8.77
N GLN A 153 -4.26 -7.86 7.49
CA GLN A 153 -4.00 -6.64 6.71
C GLN A 153 -4.64 -5.39 7.32
N ALA A 154 -5.88 -5.50 7.81
CA ALA A 154 -6.54 -4.38 8.48
C ALA A 154 -5.82 -3.99 9.79
N GLN A 155 -5.37 -4.98 10.57
CA GLN A 155 -4.56 -4.75 11.77
C GLN A 155 -3.24 -4.05 11.44
N GLU A 156 -2.50 -4.56 10.45
CA GLU A 156 -1.25 -3.97 9.97
C GLU A 156 -1.42 -2.49 9.67
N LYS A 157 -2.40 -2.14 8.84
CA LYS A 157 -2.64 -0.75 8.44
C LYS A 157 -3.00 0.14 9.62
N VAL A 158 -3.88 -0.32 10.52
CA VAL A 158 -4.28 0.44 11.71
C VAL A 158 -3.09 0.61 12.65
N TYR A 159 -2.29 -0.43 12.88
CA TYR A 159 -1.07 -0.32 13.68
C TYR A 159 -0.07 0.65 13.07
N TRP A 160 0.10 0.65 11.75
CA TRP A 160 0.97 1.59 11.07
C TRP A 160 0.53 3.04 11.23
N GLU A 161 -0.74 3.34 10.92
CA GLU A 161 -1.29 4.70 10.98
C GLU A 161 -1.32 5.26 12.40
N THR A 162 -1.35 4.39 13.41
CA THR A 162 -1.40 4.77 14.84
C THR A 162 -0.02 4.76 15.51
N GLY A 163 1.05 4.54 14.73
CA GLY A 163 2.43 4.56 15.23
C GLY A 163 2.86 3.31 16.00
N ARG A 164 2.04 2.25 16.03
CA ARG A 164 2.35 0.96 16.66
C ARG A 164 3.19 0.08 15.73
N TYR A 165 4.34 0.60 15.30
CA TYR A 165 5.17 0.02 14.24
C TYR A 165 5.66 -1.39 14.54
N SER A 166 5.98 -1.73 15.80
CA SER A 166 6.43 -3.08 16.14
C SER A 166 5.33 -4.12 15.99
N LYS A 167 4.08 -3.77 16.37
CA LYS A 167 2.91 -4.64 16.11
C LYS A 167 2.66 -4.77 14.60
N SER A 168 2.75 -3.66 13.86
CA SER A 168 2.61 -3.67 12.40
C SER A 168 3.61 -4.64 11.75
N THR A 169 4.89 -4.55 12.13
CA THR A 169 5.95 -5.43 11.61
C THR A 169 5.70 -6.90 11.94
N ALA A 170 5.28 -7.23 13.17
CA ALA A 170 4.95 -8.60 13.54
C ALA A 170 3.81 -9.18 12.68
N VAL A 171 2.79 -8.37 12.38
CA VAL A 171 1.69 -8.77 11.49
C VAL A 171 2.18 -8.97 10.05
N GLN A 172 3.06 -8.11 9.55
CA GLN A 172 3.65 -8.26 8.22
C GLN A 172 4.51 -9.53 8.12
N GLU A 173 5.29 -9.84 9.16
CA GLU A 173 6.09 -11.07 9.23
C GLU A 173 5.21 -12.31 9.24
N GLU A 174 4.11 -12.30 10.01
CA GLU A 174 3.13 -13.39 10.03
C GLU A 174 2.45 -13.56 8.67
N LEU A 175 2.04 -12.47 8.01
CA LEU A 175 1.44 -12.53 6.67
C LEU A 175 2.38 -13.15 5.64
N LEU A 176 3.68 -12.85 5.69
CA LEU A 176 4.68 -13.48 4.82
C LEU A 176 4.99 -14.93 5.22
N ARG A 177 4.90 -15.29 6.51
CA ARG A 177 5.00 -16.68 6.95
C ARG A 177 3.84 -17.52 6.41
N LEU A 178 2.62 -17.03 6.57
CA LEU A 178 1.40 -17.69 6.09
C LEU A 178 1.33 -17.72 4.56
N ARG A 179 1.86 -16.67 3.90
CA ARG A 179 1.94 -16.52 2.44
C ARG A 179 3.33 -15.99 2.01
N PRO A 180 4.30 -16.88 1.73
CA PRO A 180 5.65 -16.51 1.33
C PRO A 180 5.76 -15.75 0.02
N GLY A 181 4.95 -16.07 -0.98
CA GLY A 181 5.10 -15.43 -2.29
C GLY A 181 4.73 -13.95 -2.33
N ASP A 182 4.10 -13.42 -1.27
CA ASP A 182 3.60 -12.03 -1.16
C ASP A 182 2.48 -11.56 -2.14
N ASN A 183 1.27 -12.13 -2.10
CA ASN A 183 0.16 -11.75 -3.00
C ASN A 183 -0.48 -10.46 -2.52
N LEU A 184 -0.28 -10.18 -1.24
CA LEU A 184 -0.80 -9.05 -0.50
C LEU A 184 0.13 -7.82 -0.58
N SER A 185 1.26 -7.93 -1.30
CA SER A 185 2.25 -6.85 -1.48
C SER A 185 2.83 -6.30 -0.17
N ILE A 186 2.87 -7.10 0.89
CA ILE A 186 3.42 -6.80 2.21
C ILE A 186 4.92 -6.50 2.15
N ARG A 187 5.65 -7.20 1.27
CA ARG A 187 7.11 -7.04 1.10
C ARG A 187 7.53 -5.61 0.79
N LYS A 188 6.68 -4.86 0.07
CA LYS A 188 6.93 -3.45 -0.28
C LYS A 188 7.10 -2.56 0.96
N SER A 189 6.45 -2.92 2.06
CA SER A 189 6.43 -2.15 3.30
C SER A 189 7.30 -2.73 4.42
N LEU A 190 7.53 -4.05 4.44
CA LEU A 190 8.24 -4.72 5.53
C LEU A 190 9.68 -4.22 5.73
N GLY A 191 10.42 -4.01 4.64
CA GLY A 191 11.79 -3.48 4.72
C GLY A 191 11.85 -2.14 5.48
N THR A 192 10.96 -1.22 5.13
CA THR A 192 10.80 0.08 5.79
C THR A 192 10.36 -0.08 7.25
N ALA A 193 9.47 -1.04 7.53
CA ALA A 193 8.99 -1.33 8.87
C ALA A 193 10.12 -1.86 9.78
N LEU A 194 10.98 -2.74 9.28
CA LEU A 194 12.16 -3.25 9.99
C LEU A 194 13.13 -2.12 10.32
N ILE A 195 13.46 -1.25 9.36
CA ILE A 195 14.33 -0.08 9.57
C ILE A 195 13.73 0.86 10.62
N ARG A 196 12.42 1.11 10.57
CA ARG A 196 11.73 1.97 11.54
C ARG A 196 11.82 1.41 12.96
N ASN A 197 11.76 0.09 13.11
CA ASN A 197 11.98 -0.60 14.39
C ASN A 197 13.48 -0.79 14.73
N LYS A 198 14.40 -0.12 14.02
CA LYS A 198 15.86 -0.20 14.20
C LYS A 198 16.44 -1.62 13.99
N ARG A 199 15.69 -2.52 13.33
CA ARG A 199 16.13 -3.87 12.96
C ARG A 199 16.88 -3.81 11.63
N TYR A 200 17.98 -3.07 11.58
CA TYR A 200 18.68 -2.79 10.34
C TYR A 200 19.32 -4.04 9.71
N ALA A 201 19.88 -4.94 10.54
CA ALA A 201 20.46 -6.21 10.08
C ALA A 201 19.40 -7.08 9.40
N ASP A 202 18.23 -7.21 10.03
CA ASP A 202 17.09 -7.94 9.48
C ASP A 202 16.59 -7.31 8.18
N ALA A 203 16.51 -5.97 8.13
CA ALA A 203 16.09 -5.26 6.91
C ALA A 203 17.06 -5.49 5.74
N LEU A 204 18.37 -5.47 6.00
CA LEU A 204 19.38 -5.73 4.98
C LEU A 204 19.34 -7.20 4.54
N SER A 205 19.26 -8.13 5.49
CA SER A 205 19.12 -9.58 5.24
C SER A 205 17.90 -9.88 4.38
N PHE A 206 16.74 -9.30 4.75
CA PHE A 206 15.51 -9.39 4.00
C PHE A 206 15.68 -8.90 2.57
N ALA A 207 16.23 -7.70 2.38
CA ALA A 207 16.42 -7.14 1.05
C ALA A 207 17.36 -8.01 0.20
N GLN A 208 18.49 -8.45 0.76
CA GLN A 208 19.47 -9.31 0.09
C GLN A 208 18.87 -10.62 -0.42
N GLN A 209 18.05 -11.30 0.39
CA GLN A 209 17.36 -12.52 -0.03
C GLN A 209 16.46 -12.31 -1.25
N TRP A 210 15.85 -11.12 -1.38
CA TRP A 210 14.94 -10.82 -2.48
C TRP A 210 15.62 -10.19 -3.70
N ILE A 211 16.80 -9.58 -3.57
CA ILE A 211 17.54 -8.98 -4.69
C ILE A 211 18.67 -9.88 -5.22
N ALA A 212 18.96 -11.01 -4.55
CA ALA A 212 19.97 -11.97 -4.98
C ALA A 212 19.82 -12.34 -6.48
N PRO A 213 20.85 -12.12 -7.32
CA PRO A 213 20.77 -12.31 -8.78
C PRO A 213 20.38 -13.73 -9.20
N ASP A 214 20.87 -14.71 -8.46
CA ASP A 214 20.70 -16.15 -8.70
C ASP A 214 19.39 -16.71 -8.08
N ARG A 215 18.58 -15.87 -7.45
CA ARG A 215 17.35 -16.30 -6.76
C ARG A 215 16.32 -16.89 -7.73
N LYS A 216 16.18 -18.22 -7.68
CA LYS A 216 15.19 -18.98 -8.48
C LYS A 216 13.83 -19.12 -7.82
N ARG A 217 13.76 -19.12 -6.48
CA ARG A 217 12.54 -19.39 -5.71
C ARG A 217 12.24 -18.28 -4.71
N THR A 218 10.99 -18.23 -4.25
CA THR A 218 10.59 -17.39 -3.12
C THR A 218 11.43 -17.76 -1.88
N PRO A 219 12.02 -16.78 -1.17
CA PRO A 219 12.75 -17.07 0.06
C PRO A 219 11.86 -17.74 1.12
N PRO A 220 12.41 -18.62 1.97
CA PRO A 220 11.67 -19.27 3.06
C PRO A 220 10.90 -18.27 3.93
N ARG A 221 9.65 -18.59 4.28
CA ARG A 221 8.72 -17.70 5.00
C ARG A 221 8.61 -16.27 4.39
N GLY A 222 8.79 -16.15 3.07
CA GLY A 222 8.77 -14.86 2.39
C GLY A 222 9.95 -13.94 2.73
N GLY A 223 11.06 -14.52 3.19
CA GLY A 223 12.29 -13.80 3.55
C GLY A 223 12.34 -13.34 5.00
N THR A 224 11.38 -13.72 5.84
CA THR A 224 11.36 -13.36 7.27
C THR A 224 12.25 -14.25 8.14
N ILE A 225 12.98 -15.19 7.53
CA ILE A 225 14.09 -15.87 8.19
C ILE A 225 15.33 -14.99 7.99
N TYR A 226 15.73 -14.29 9.06
CA TYR A 226 16.87 -13.38 9.01
C TYR A 226 18.16 -14.12 9.34
N SER A 227 19.13 -14.00 8.45
CA SER A 227 20.52 -14.40 8.66
C SER A 227 21.41 -13.16 8.70
N PRO A 228 22.61 -13.21 9.31
CA PRO A 228 23.56 -12.12 9.25
C PRO A 228 23.75 -11.64 7.79
N PRO A 229 23.55 -10.34 7.50
CA PRO A 229 23.62 -9.85 6.13
C PRO A 229 25.04 -9.98 5.58
N ASN A 230 25.15 -10.22 4.27
CA ASN A 230 26.44 -10.28 3.60
C ASN A 230 27.01 -8.87 3.47
N PRO A 231 28.18 -8.53 4.05
CA PRO A 231 28.75 -7.19 3.96
C PRO A 231 29.53 -6.96 2.66
N LYS A 232 29.74 -7.98 1.84
CA LYS A 232 30.56 -7.88 0.63
C LYS A 232 29.88 -6.98 -0.41
N PRO A 233 30.58 -5.97 -0.96
CA PRO A 233 30.12 -5.22 -2.13
C PRO A 233 30.01 -6.14 -3.36
N TYR A 234 29.21 -5.72 -4.34
CA TYR A 234 29.08 -6.38 -5.64
C TYR A 234 30.24 -6.02 -6.56
N THR A 235 30.57 -6.88 -7.53
CA THR A 235 31.43 -6.46 -8.64
C THR A 235 30.69 -5.45 -9.53
N PRO A 236 31.39 -4.64 -10.35
CA PRO A 236 30.74 -3.71 -11.28
C PRO A 236 29.74 -4.38 -12.23
N GLU A 237 30.02 -5.61 -12.66
CA GLU A 237 29.14 -6.39 -13.53
C GLU A 237 27.87 -6.82 -12.79
N GLU A 238 28.01 -7.26 -11.54
CA GLU A 238 26.88 -7.61 -10.67
C GLU A 238 26.01 -6.39 -10.37
N GLU A 239 26.61 -5.24 -10.03
CA GLU A 239 25.90 -3.97 -9.79
C GLU A 239 25.08 -3.55 -11.01
N LYS A 240 25.68 -3.62 -12.21
CA LYS A 240 24.98 -3.35 -13.47
C LYS A 240 23.84 -4.34 -13.71
N GLY A 241 24.06 -5.62 -13.41
CA GLY A 241 23.06 -6.68 -13.51
C GLY A 241 21.85 -6.43 -12.61
N LEU A 242 22.07 -5.93 -11.39
CA LEU A 242 21.00 -5.60 -10.44
C LEU A 242 20.07 -4.50 -10.96
N GLY A 243 20.61 -3.47 -11.64
CA GLY A 243 19.82 -2.37 -12.22
C GLY A 243 18.97 -2.77 -13.43
N GLN A 244 19.41 -3.78 -14.20
CA GLN A 244 18.69 -4.29 -15.37
C GLN A 244 17.69 -5.39 -15.03
N TYR A 245 17.70 -5.87 -13.78
CA TYR A 245 16.90 -6.99 -13.35
C TYR A 245 15.41 -6.60 -13.32
N LYS A 246 14.60 -7.16 -14.22
CA LYS A 246 13.15 -6.93 -14.30
C LYS A 246 12.37 -7.26 -13.01
N LYS A 247 12.97 -7.99 -12.06
CA LYS A 247 12.40 -8.30 -10.74
C LYS A 247 13.02 -7.45 -9.61
N CYS A 248 13.81 -6.42 -9.94
CA CYS A 248 14.31 -5.44 -8.99
C CYS A 248 13.16 -4.53 -8.58
N PHE A 249 12.58 -4.80 -7.42
CA PHE A 249 11.55 -3.94 -6.84
C PHE A 249 12.23 -2.77 -6.16
N CYS A 250 11.89 -1.55 -6.58
CA CYS A 250 12.49 -0.32 -6.08
C CYS A 250 12.48 -0.20 -4.56
N ASP A 251 11.43 -0.68 -3.89
CA ASP A 251 11.30 -0.67 -2.44
C ASP A 251 12.44 -1.42 -1.73
N LEU A 252 12.88 -2.55 -2.30
CA LEU A 252 13.92 -3.41 -1.74
C LEU A 252 15.31 -2.81 -1.91
N MET A 253 15.60 -2.17 -3.04
CA MET A 253 16.89 -1.49 -3.24
C MET A 253 17.04 -0.29 -2.31
N HIS A 254 15.98 0.51 -2.16
CA HIS A 254 15.97 1.61 -1.20
C HIS A 254 16.07 1.09 0.25
N THR A 255 15.42 -0.03 0.57
CA THR A 255 15.57 -0.71 1.86
C THR A 255 17.02 -1.15 2.08
N ALA A 256 17.65 -1.83 1.11
CA ALA A 256 19.02 -2.30 1.20
C ALA A 256 20.00 -1.13 1.39
N ALA A 257 19.85 -0.06 0.62
CA ALA A 257 20.68 1.15 0.73
C ALA A 257 20.58 1.76 2.13
N LEU A 258 19.36 2.00 2.61
CA LEU A 258 19.15 2.63 3.92
C LEU A 258 19.56 1.72 5.08
N ALA A 259 19.30 0.41 4.99
CA ALA A 259 19.70 -0.56 6.01
C ALA A 259 21.22 -0.74 6.07
N SER A 260 21.89 -0.87 4.91
CA SER A 260 23.35 -0.95 4.82
C SER A 260 24.01 0.31 5.37
N PHE A 261 23.51 1.50 5.01
CA PHE A 261 24.01 2.77 5.58
C PHE A 261 23.84 2.83 7.09
N LYS A 262 22.70 2.39 7.63
CA LYS A 262 22.46 2.39 9.08
C LYS A 262 23.30 1.37 9.85
N LEU A 263 23.76 0.30 9.21
CA LEU A 263 24.62 -0.72 9.82
C LEU A 263 26.10 -0.38 9.71
N TYR A 264 26.54 0.02 8.52
CA TYR A 264 27.95 0.10 8.14
C TYR A 264 28.41 1.51 7.80
N GLY A 265 27.51 2.50 7.84
CA GLY A 265 27.79 3.87 7.42
C GLY A 265 27.92 3.99 5.90
N ASP A 266 28.57 5.07 5.46
CA ASP A 266 28.85 5.33 4.04
C ASP A 266 29.99 4.44 3.52
N CYS A 267 29.67 3.19 3.22
CA CYS A 267 30.59 2.21 2.65
C CYS A 267 30.24 1.89 1.18
N GLU A 268 31.14 1.22 0.45
CA GLU A 268 30.92 0.91 -0.97
C GLU A 268 29.61 0.15 -1.22
N GLN A 269 29.28 -0.84 -0.38
CA GLN A 269 28.02 -1.57 -0.47
C GLN A 269 26.80 -0.64 -0.38
N SER A 270 26.77 0.27 0.60
CA SER A 270 25.66 1.20 0.77
C SER A 270 25.50 2.14 -0.44
N ARG A 271 26.62 2.55 -1.05
CA ARG A 271 26.67 3.42 -2.24
C ARG A 271 26.18 2.68 -3.49
N GLN A 272 26.59 1.42 -3.67
CA GLN A 272 26.11 0.57 -4.77
C GLN A 272 24.59 0.39 -4.72
N TYR A 273 24.05 0.02 -3.54
CA TYR A 273 22.59 -0.08 -3.38
C TYR A 273 21.89 1.25 -3.66
N LEU A 274 22.47 2.38 -3.25
CA LEU A 274 21.89 3.70 -3.49
C LEU A 274 21.89 4.08 -4.98
N ARG A 275 22.97 3.81 -5.73
CA ARG A 275 23.03 4.02 -7.18
C ARG A 275 22.01 3.16 -7.93
N VAL A 276 21.93 1.88 -7.59
CA VAL A 276 20.95 0.95 -8.19
C VAL A 276 19.52 1.37 -7.84
N ALA A 277 19.27 1.81 -6.60
CA ALA A 277 17.98 2.34 -6.16
C ALA A 277 17.58 3.59 -6.96
N ALA A 278 18.51 4.52 -7.15
CA ALA A 278 18.32 5.75 -7.93
C ALA A 278 17.97 5.47 -9.39
N ALA A 279 18.68 4.50 -10.01
CA ALA A 279 18.42 4.10 -11.39
C ALA A 279 17.09 3.34 -11.53
N SER A 280 16.73 2.53 -10.53
CA SER A 280 15.52 1.69 -10.58
C SER A 280 14.24 2.50 -10.39
N ASN A 281 14.20 3.45 -9.45
CA ASN A 281 13.06 4.35 -9.26
C ASN A 281 13.54 5.74 -8.81
N PRO A 282 13.85 6.64 -9.76
CA PRO A 282 14.36 7.97 -9.44
C PRO A 282 13.33 8.84 -8.70
N HIS A 283 12.03 8.51 -8.77
CA HIS A 283 10.98 9.34 -8.16
C HIS A 283 11.08 9.44 -6.64
N ILE A 284 11.62 8.41 -5.97
CA ILE A 284 11.78 8.38 -4.51
C ILE A 284 12.84 9.43 -4.10
N LEU A 285 14.05 9.31 -4.62
CA LEU A 285 15.16 10.23 -4.29
C LEU A 285 14.91 11.66 -4.77
N VAL A 286 14.28 11.86 -5.94
CA VAL A 286 13.88 13.20 -6.41
C VAL A 286 12.93 13.89 -5.42
N LYS A 287 12.01 13.14 -4.79
CA LYS A 287 11.09 13.70 -3.81
C LYS A 287 11.77 13.96 -2.45
N ILE A 288 12.69 13.10 -2.03
CA ILE A 288 13.47 13.24 -0.78
C ILE A 288 14.42 14.44 -0.87
N LEU A 289 15.29 14.48 -1.88
CA LEU A 289 16.28 15.55 -2.07
C LEU A 289 15.59 16.88 -2.42
N GLY A 290 14.51 16.83 -3.20
CA GLY A 290 13.66 17.99 -3.46
C GLY A 290 12.75 18.42 -2.28
N LYS A 291 12.96 17.85 -1.09
CA LYS A 291 12.26 18.13 0.18
C LYS A 291 10.74 18.23 0.03
N LYS A 292 10.13 17.34 -0.77
CA LYS A 292 8.67 17.30 -0.95
C LYS A 292 7.99 16.79 0.31
N THR A 293 6.75 17.20 0.54
CA THR A 293 5.99 16.72 1.70
C THR A 293 5.69 15.22 1.56
N ARG A 294 5.70 14.51 2.69
CA ARG A 294 5.29 13.12 2.75
C ARG A 294 3.83 12.97 2.31
N PRO A 295 3.49 11.96 1.50
CA PRO A 295 2.10 11.64 1.23
C PRO A 295 1.29 11.41 2.51
N GLU A 296 0.04 11.86 2.53
CA GLU A 296 -0.86 11.65 3.68
C GLU A 296 -1.54 10.27 3.66
N THR A 297 -1.75 9.71 2.46
CA THR A 297 -2.39 8.41 2.24
C THR A 297 -1.60 7.58 1.26
N VAL A 298 -1.84 6.26 1.25
CA VAL A 298 -1.40 5.37 0.18
C VAL A 298 -2.03 5.73 -1.18
N ASN A 299 -1.42 5.28 -2.26
CA ASN A 299 -1.89 5.47 -3.62
C ASN A 299 -3.03 4.49 -3.96
N HIS A 300 -4.04 5.00 -4.67
CA HIS A 300 -5.21 4.24 -5.13
C HIS A 300 -5.29 4.14 -6.67
N ASN A 301 -4.28 4.63 -7.37
CA ASN A 301 -4.22 4.53 -8.82
C ASN A 301 -3.58 3.20 -9.25
N PRO A 302 -3.88 2.69 -10.46
CA PRO A 302 -3.16 1.57 -11.06
C PRO A 302 -1.65 1.79 -10.99
N ARG A 303 -0.90 0.74 -10.62
CA ARG A 303 0.54 0.81 -10.40
C ARG A 303 1.29 0.29 -11.62
N ALA A 304 2.30 1.02 -12.07
CA ALA A 304 3.33 0.48 -12.94
C ALA A 304 4.53 0.05 -12.08
N PRO A 305 5.19 -1.10 -12.38
CA PRO A 305 6.40 -1.50 -11.69
C PRO A 305 7.44 -0.39 -11.68
N ASN A 306 7.94 -0.02 -10.49
CA ASN A 306 8.92 1.06 -10.30
C ASN A 306 8.45 2.44 -10.81
N GLY A 307 7.13 2.65 -10.89
CA GLY A 307 6.53 3.91 -11.28
C GLY A 307 6.44 4.93 -10.14
N PRO A 308 5.88 6.13 -10.43
CA PRO A 308 5.65 7.16 -9.44
C PRO A 308 4.61 6.78 -8.37
N GLU A 309 3.72 5.83 -8.68
CA GLU A 309 2.75 5.25 -7.74
C GLU A 309 3.40 4.33 -6.71
N ASP A 310 4.34 3.47 -7.11
CA ASP A 310 5.12 2.64 -6.18
C ASP A 310 5.97 3.55 -5.26
N ALA A 311 6.62 4.56 -5.84
CA ALA A 311 7.36 5.57 -5.09
C ALA A 311 6.48 6.32 -4.06
N HIS A 312 5.20 6.56 -4.39
CA HIS A 312 4.27 7.20 -3.47
C HIS A 312 4.01 6.35 -2.24
N ASP A 313 3.76 5.05 -2.41
CA ASP A 313 3.53 4.14 -1.30
C ASP A 313 4.80 3.99 -0.44
N TYR A 314 5.97 3.82 -1.06
CA TYR A 314 7.24 3.77 -0.35
C TYR A 314 7.48 5.01 0.52
N LEU A 315 7.24 6.20 -0.03
CA LEU A 315 7.40 7.46 0.69
C LEU A 315 6.39 7.64 1.82
N TRP A 316 5.16 7.14 1.65
CA TRP A 316 4.16 7.13 2.73
C TRP A 316 4.67 6.35 3.95
N TYR A 317 5.28 5.18 3.73
CA TYR A 317 5.88 4.37 4.79
C TYR A 317 7.20 4.97 5.33
N GLY A 318 8.08 5.44 4.46
CA GLY A 318 9.51 5.57 4.79
C GLY A 318 10.10 6.97 4.71
N GLN A 319 9.40 7.97 4.17
CA GLN A 319 10.06 9.23 3.80
C GLN A 319 10.74 9.93 4.99
N ASP A 320 10.12 9.94 6.17
CA ASP A 320 10.71 10.55 7.36
C ASP A 320 12.01 9.87 7.83
N LEU A 321 12.23 8.60 7.49
CA LEU A 321 13.51 7.91 7.75
C LEU A 321 14.64 8.47 6.87
N TRP A 322 14.32 8.81 5.63
CA TRP A 322 15.25 9.44 4.68
C TRP A 322 15.50 10.92 4.96
N MET A 323 14.55 11.59 5.60
CA MET A 323 14.67 13.01 5.99
C MET A 323 15.47 13.23 7.27
N LYS A 324 15.97 12.17 7.93
CA LYS A 324 16.90 12.31 9.06
C LYS A 324 18.18 13.01 8.60
N PRO A 325 18.78 13.93 9.37
CA PRO A 325 19.91 14.73 8.92
C PRO A 325 21.09 13.90 8.42
N ASP A 326 21.42 12.81 9.11
CA ASP A 326 22.52 11.91 8.73
C ASP A 326 22.27 11.23 7.38
N VAL A 327 21.06 10.72 7.15
CA VAL A 327 20.67 10.05 5.90
C VAL A 327 20.54 11.06 4.76
N TRP A 328 19.88 12.19 5.00
CA TRP A 328 19.64 13.19 3.96
C TRP A 328 20.96 13.81 3.50
N ASN A 329 21.86 14.15 4.44
CA ASN A 329 23.17 14.70 4.11
C ASN A 329 24.03 13.69 3.35
N TRP A 330 24.01 12.41 3.75
CA TRP A 330 24.70 11.35 3.03
C TRP A 330 24.25 11.27 1.58
N VAL A 331 22.95 11.16 1.32
CA VAL A 331 22.44 11.07 -0.06
C VAL A 331 22.71 12.37 -0.83
N ASN A 332 22.59 13.54 -0.18
CA ASN A 332 22.80 14.83 -0.82
C ASN A 332 24.28 15.12 -1.14
N SER A 333 25.25 14.47 -0.49
CA SER A 333 26.67 14.61 -0.83
C SER A 333 27.12 13.72 -1.99
N ARG A 334 26.25 12.85 -2.52
CA ARG A 334 26.58 11.88 -3.58
C ARG A 334 26.28 12.43 -4.96
N GLU A 335 27.31 12.94 -5.64
CA GLU A 335 27.18 13.41 -7.02
C GLU A 335 26.90 12.28 -8.03
N ASP A 336 27.48 11.10 -7.82
CA ASP A 336 27.21 9.91 -8.63
C ASP A 336 25.72 9.52 -8.63
N VAL A 337 25.04 9.70 -7.50
CA VAL A 337 23.60 9.45 -7.37
C VAL A 337 22.78 10.58 -7.99
N LYS A 338 23.20 11.84 -7.80
CA LYS A 338 22.53 13.00 -8.41
C LYS A 338 22.57 12.92 -9.92
N GLU A 339 23.70 12.58 -10.52
CA GLU A 339 23.83 12.44 -11.97
C GLU A 339 22.78 11.49 -12.57
N ILE A 340 22.42 10.41 -11.87
CA ILE A 340 21.39 9.45 -12.31
C ILE A 340 19.97 10.07 -12.30
N ILE A 341 19.67 10.93 -11.33
CA ILE A 341 18.31 11.44 -11.11
C ILE A 341 18.06 12.85 -11.68
N LEU A 342 19.11 13.60 -12.01
CA LEU A 342 19.01 14.93 -12.61
C LEU A 342 18.36 14.82 -14.00
N ARG A 343 17.32 15.61 -14.22
CA ARG A 343 16.52 15.52 -15.45
C ARG A 343 17.00 16.50 -16.50
N THR A 344 16.75 16.16 -17.75
CA THR A 344 16.91 17.06 -18.89
C THR A 344 15.59 17.71 -19.26
N CYS A 345 15.66 18.86 -19.93
CA CYS A 345 14.48 19.55 -20.43
C CYS A 345 13.75 18.67 -21.46
N ASN A 346 12.43 18.57 -21.37
CA ASN A 346 11.64 17.79 -22.32
C ASN A 346 11.40 18.50 -23.67
N HIS A 347 11.85 19.75 -23.84
CA HIS A 347 11.76 20.46 -25.11
C HIS A 347 12.82 19.95 -26.10
N VAL A 348 12.39 19.51 -27.29
CA VAL A 348 13.21 18.82 -28.30
C VAL A 348 14.41 19.64 -28.83
N GLY A 349 14.44 20.96 -28.63
CA GLY A 349 15.58 21.82 -28.98
C GLY A 349 16.47 22.24 -27.80
N CYS A 350 16.20 21.76 -26.58
CA CYS A 350 16.88 22.23 -25.37
C CYS A 350 17.71 21.10 -24.73
N SER A 351 19.01 21.30 -24.61
CA SER A 351 19.95 20.38 -23.94
C SER A 351 20.17 20.72 -22.46
N ALA A 352 19.38 21.64 -21.90
CA ALA A 352 19.52 22.03 -20.50
C ALA A 352 19.28 20.82 -19.57
N ARG A 353 20.19 20.63 -18.63
CA ARG A 353 20.14 19.61 -17.58
C ARG A 353 20.02 20.31 -16.22
N GLU A 354 19.25 19.72 -15.32
CA GLU A 354 19.19 20.17 -13.92
C GLU A 354 20.60 20.16 -13.32
N THR A 355 20.97 21.22 -12.59
CA THR A 355 22.17 21.24 -11.73
C THR A 355 21.83 20.85 -10.30
N GLU A 356 20.59 21.11 -9.90
CA GLU A 356 20.05 20.78 -8.58
C GLU A 356 18.81 19.89 -8.72
N VAL A 357 18.63 18.97 -7.78
CA VAL A 357 17.53 17.99 -7.87
C VAL A 357 16.18 18.69 -7.80
N ALA A 358 15.31 18.40 -8.78
CA ALA A 358 13.99 18.99 -8.91
C ALA A 358 13.98 20.52 -9.15
N GLN A 359 15.05 21.07 -9.72
CA GLN A 359 15.14 22.47 -10.16
C GLN A 359 14.12 22.81 -11.25
N PHE A 360 13.89 21.92 -12.22
CA PHE A 360 13.03 22.22 -13.37
C PHE A 360 11.55 22.17 -13.00
N LYS A 361 10.77 23.08 -13.61
CA LYS A 361 9.33 23.18 -13.40
C LYS A 361 8.62 22.07 -14.15
N ARG A 362 7.63 21.45 -13.50
CA ARG A 362 6.78 20.43 -14.12
C ARG A 362 5.60 21.09 -14.83
N CYS A 363 5.11 20.47 -15.89
CA CYS A 363 3.82 20.86 -16.48
C CYS A 363 2.74 20.89 -15.38
N SER A 364 2.07 22.02 -15.20
CA SER A 364 1.10 22.23 -14.11
C SER A 364 -0.11 21.29 -14.20
N ALA A 365 -0.44 20.85 -15.42
CA ALA A 365 -1.54 19.98 -15.72
C ALA A 365 -1.20 18.49 -15.49
N CYS A 366 -0.36 17.89 -16.35
CA CYS A 366 -0.07 16.45 -16.28
C CYS A 366 1.03 16.09 -15.25
N ARG A 367 1.96 17.02 -14.96
CA ARG A 367 3.15 16.82 -14.11
C ARG A 367 4.11 15.71 -14.56
N LEU A 368 3.96 15.21 -15.79
CA LEU A 368 4.79 14.15 -16.38
C LEU A 368 6.10 14.68 -16.95
N VAL A 369 6.05 15.82 -17.62
CA VAL A 369 7.20 16.47 -18.26
C VAL A 369 7.73 17.63 -17.45
N VAL A 370 9.00 17.95 -17.66
CA VAL A 370 9.73 19.06 -17.03
C VAL A 370 10.42 19.96 -18.02
N TYR A 371 10.50 21.23 -17.66
CA TYR A 371 11.11 22.27 -18.48
C TYR A 371 12.02 23.14 -17.62
N CYS A 372 13.16 23.54 -18.19
CA CYS A 372 14.09 24.47 -17.56
C CYS A 372 13.43 25.85 -17.30
N GLY A 373 12.49 26.24 -18.15
CA GLY A 373 11.77 27.51 -18.04
C GLY A 373 10.40 27.48 -18.71
N GLN A 374 9.65 28.57 -18.54
CA GLN A 374 8.31 28.72 -19.14
C GLN A 374 8.37 28.86 -20.68
N GLU A 375 9.48 29.36 -21.22
CA GLU A 375 9.73 29.52 -22.65
C GLU A 375 9.74 28.15 -23.35
N CYS A 376 10.60 27.23 -22.90
CA CYS A 376 10.64 25.86 -23.41
C CYS A 376 9.29 25.12 -23.27
N GLN A 377 8.52 25.40 -22.21
CA GLN A 377 7.17 24.84 -22.08
C GLN A 377 6.21 25.37 -23.15
N LYS A 378 6.27 26.68 -23.46
CA LYS A 378 5.41 27.31 -24.49
C LYS A 378 5.76 26.81 -25.89
N GLU A 379 7.05 26.70 -26.19
CA GLU A 379 7.57 26.18 -27.46
C GLU A 379 7.15 24.73 -27.69
N ASP A 380 7.33 23.88 -26.67
CA ASP A 380 6.97 22.46 -26.74
C ASP A 380 5.45 22.20 -26.67
N TRP A 381 4.64 23.22 -26.33
CA TRP A 381 3.21 23.04 -26.04
C TRP A 381 2.43 22.43 -27.20
N LYS A 382 2.75 22.80 -28.46
CA LYS A 382 2.07 22.24 -29.63
C LYS A 382 2.23 20.72 -29.70
N ARG A 383 3.41 20.20 -29.34
CA ARG A 383 3.73 18.77 -29.30
C ARG A 383 3.21 18.09 -28.03
N HIS A 384 3.36 18.72 -26.86
CA HIS A 384 3.00 18.11 -25.59
C HIS A 384 1.48 18.12 -25.29
N LYS A 385 0.74 19.11 -25.79
CA LYS A 385 -0.70 19.30 -25.48
C LYS A 385 -1.57 18.07 -25.76
N PRO A 386 -1.43 17.32 -26.87
CA PRO A 386 -2.18 16.09 -27.11
C PRO A 386 -1.97 15.04 -26.02
N GLU A 387 -0.70 14.70 -25.72
CA GLU A 387 -0.33 13.73 -24.67
C GLU A 387 -0.81 14.19 -23.29
N CYS A 388 -0.65 15.48 -22.98
CA CYS A 388 -1.12 16.07 -21.74
C CYS A 388 -2.64 15.89 -21.58
N LYS A 389 -3.42 16.17 -22.62
CA LYS A 389 -4.89 16.01 -22.60
C LYS A 389 -5.29 14.54 -22.45
N GLN A 390 -4.60 13.63 -23.15
CA GLN A 390 -4.87 12.20 -23.05
C GLN A 390 -4.63 11.69 -21.63
N HIS A 391 -3.52 12.08 -21.00
CA HIS A 391 -3.23 11.71 -19.62
C HIS A 391 -4.27 12.27 -18.64
N LEU A 392 -4.71 13.51 -18.81
CA LEU A 392 -5.78 14.09 -17.99
C LEU A 392 -7.12 13.35 -18.17
N LYS A 393 -7.46 12.95 -19.39
CA LYS A 393 -8.66 12.15 -19.69
C LYS A 393 -8.58 10.77 -19.02
N LEU A 394 -7.42 10.12 -19.07
CA LEU A 394 -7.20 8.85 -18.39
C LEU A 394 -7.37 9.01 -16.87
N LYS A 395 -6.76 10.04 -16.28
CA LYS A 395 -6.84 10.30 -14.84
C LYS A 395 -8.26 10.62 -14.38
N SER A 396 -9.03 11.39 -15.15
CA SER A 396 -10.44 11.67 -14.83
C SER A 396 -11.31 10.42 -14.97
N THR A 397 -11.03 9.58 -15.97
CA THR A 397 -11.69 8.28 -16.19
C THR A 397 -11.46 7.36 -14.99
N ILE A 398 -10.21 7.15 -14.57
CA ILE A 398 -9.87 6.34 -13.38
C ILE A 398 -10.57 6.89 -12.14
N LYS A 399 -10.57 8.21 -11.96
CA LYS A 399 -11.24 8.85 -10.83
C LYS A 399 -12.75 8.60 -10.84
N ASN A 400 -13.40 8.68 -12.00
CA ASN A 400 -14.84 8.43 -12.10
C ASN A 400 -15.16 6.96 -11.84
N TRP A 401 -14.39 6.05 -12.42
CA TRP A 401 -14.47 4.61 -12.19
C TRP A 401 -14.37 4.27 -10.70
N ASN A 402 -13.32 4.74 -10.03
CA ASN A 402 -13.09 4.48 -8.60
C ASN A 402 -14.20 5.05 -7.69
N ASN A 403 -14.94 6.07 -8.14
CA ASN A 403 -16.04 6.66 -7.41
C ASN A 403 -17.42 6.07 -7.80
N GLY A 404 -17.46 5.02 -8.63
CA GLY A 404 -18.70 4.41 -9.11
C GLY A 404 -19.54 5.37 -9.97
N ARG A 405 -18.91 6.36 -10.61
CA ARG A 405 -19.59 7.30 -11.52
C ARG A 405 -19.53 6.77 -12.96
N PRO A 406 -20.52 7.09 -13.80
CA PRO A 406 -20.50 6.72 -15.21
C PRO A 406 -19.21 7.20 -15.89
N VAL A 407 -18.61 6.31 -16.68
CA VAL A 407 -17.46 6.60 -17.53
C VAL A 407 -17.95 6.85 -18.95
N ALA A 408 -17.39 7.85 -19.63
CA ALA A 408 -17.79 8.18 -20.99
C ALA A 408 -17.49 7.03 -21.97
N ALA A 409 -18.33 6.83 -22.99
CA ALA A 409 -18.18 5.73 -23.95
C ALA A 409 -16.88 5.83 -24.78
N ASP A 410 -16.34 7.03 -24.95
CA ASP A 410 -15.08 7.33 -25.63
C ASP A 410 -13.87 7.37 -24.68
N ALA A 411 -14.04 6.92 -23.43
CA ALA A 411 -12.96 6.87 -22.47
C ALA A 411 -11.86 5.90 -22.94
N PRO A 412 -10.58 6.24 -22.72
CA PRO A 412 -9.48 5.32 -23.02
C PRO A 412 -9.70 4.01 -22.26
N MET A 413 -9.54 2.88 -22.95
CA MET A 413 -9.77 1.54 -22.39
C MET A 413 -8.90 1.34 -21.15
N LEU A 414 -9.53 1.23 -19.99
CA LEU A 414 -8.87 0.89 -18.74
C LEU A 414 -8.62 -0.62 -18.74
N LEU A 415 -7.53 -1.05 -19.38
CA LEU A 415 -7.00 -2.39 -19.17
C LEU A 415 -6.36 -2.42 -17.77
N SER A 416 -7.13 -2.78 -16.75
CA SER A 416 -6.52 -3.27 -15.51
C SER A 416 -6.22 -4.76 -15.72
N PRO A 417 -4.95 -5.20 -15.69
CA PRO A 417 -4.64 -6.62 -15.64
C PRO A 417 -4.93 -7.13 -14.22
N GLU A 418 -6.20 -7.27 -13.87
CA GLU A 418 -6.62 -7.96 -12.65
C GLU A 418 -7.34 -9.25 -13.03
N TRP A 419 -6.68 -10.37 -12.74
CA TRP A 419 -7.28 -11.70 -12.76
C TRP A 419 -8.29 -11.80 -11.62
N ASN A 420 -9.54 -12.11 -11.92
CA ASN A 420 -10.48 -12.67 -10.96
C ASN A 420 -10.72 -14.16 -11.29
N ALA A 421 -11.46 -14.86 -10.41
CA ALA A 421 -11.64 -16.31 -10.45
C ALA A 421 -12.27 -16.86 -11.76
N ASP A 422 -12.76 -15.98 -12.63
CA ASP A 422 -13.48 -16.33 -13.87
C ASP A 422 -12.68 -16.01 -15.16
N GLY A 423 -11.39 -15.65 -15.06
CA GLY A 423 -10.52 -15.40 -16.22
C GLY A 423 -10.46 -13.95 -16.70
N LEU A 424 -9.97 -13.73 -17.93
CA LEU A 424 -9.64 -12.42 -18.48
C LEU A 424 -10.91 -11.66 -18.90
N VAL A 425 -11.52 -10.91 -17.98
CA VAL A 425 -12.74 -10.14 -18.28
C VAL A 425 -12.39 -8.82 -18.98
N VAL A 426 -12.52 -8.79 -20.30
CA VAL A 426 -12.74 -7.55 -21.06
C VAL A 426 -14.20 -7.16 -20.84
N SER A 427 -14.49 -6.33 -19.84
CA SER A 427 -15.87 -5.87 -19.63
C SER A 427 -16.23 -4.83 -20.70
N VAL A 428 -16.75 -5.29 -21.83
CA VAL A 428 -17.60 -4.49 -22.71
C VAL A 428 -18.86 -4.12 -21.91
N PRO A 429 -19.37 -2.88 -21.96
CA PRO A 429 -20.64 -2.56 -21.32
C PRO A 429 -21.74 -3.40 -21.98
N ALA A 430 -22.41 -4.24 -21.20
CA ALA A 430 -23.64 -4.87 -21.64
C ALA A 430 -24.62 -3.77 -22.05
N ARG A 431 -24.90 -3.67 -23.36
CA ARG A 431 -26.12 -3.01 -23.85
C ARG A 431 -27.29 -3.77 -23.20
N ARG A 432 -28.14 -3.09 -22.44
CA ARG A 432 -29.49 -3.61 -22.20
C ARG A 432 -30.21 -3.57 -23.55
N PRO A 433 -30.84 -4.66 -24.01
CA PRO A 433 -31.91 -4.55 -25.00
C PRO A 433 -33.08 -3.82 -24.36
N GLY A 434 -33.80 -3.05 -25.17
CA GLY A 434 -35.11 -2.50 -24.80
C GLY A 434 -36.18 -3.58 -24.66
#